data_AF-A0A7Y7N3U7-F1
#
_entry.id   AF-A0A7Y7N3U7-F1
#
_cell.length_a   1.000
_cell.length_b   1.000
_cell.length_c   1.000
_cell.angle_alpha   90.00
_cell.angle_beta   90.00
_cell.angle_gamma   90.00
#
_symmetry.space_group_name_H-M   'P 1'
#
loop_
_entity.id
_entity.type
_entity.pdbx_description
1 polymer ?
#
loop_
_entity_poly.entity_id
_entity_poly.type
_entity_poly.pdbx_seq_one_letter_code
_entity_poly.pdbx_strand_id
1 'polypeptide(L)'
;MSTPTKLNSFTGADYGEKATLTIPIGPTYEEFFLQTNLSAAQLRRVTLSLNADEIIVLDGELIKKLEAYKGLAQVDGFFTIPLSDITAKTKNGVRYTGLVTEGGDNITLEVEIASTTQANAPKVQLQAWATVSARQPARVVVPKIKKQTMQASSTENEFLDLVSGPLQLVRRMHFLSDEIHTLQIYRDFVKVYDATRALEDMRAKRNRRFWQAGCFHFDPIMRGFYIDELFTTAHNSELKFTVKTNKPVGSIPIIVESVEVVRPDLV
;
A
#
# COMPACT_ATOMS: atom_id res chain seq x y z
N MET A 1 -1.64 20.78 -13.32
CA MET A 1 -1.34 19.74 -14.32
C MET A 1 -0.47 18.69 -13.64
N SER A 2 -0.65 17.41 -13.92
CA SER A 2 0.29 16.37 -13.47
C SER A 2 1.21 16.01 -14.63
N THR A 3 2.50 15.82 -14.36
CA THR A 3 3.50 15.58 -15.39
C THR A 3 4.36 14.38 -15.02
N PRO A 4 4.62 13.44 -15.96
CA PRO A 4 5.61 12.41 -15.75
C PRO A 4 7.01 13.02 -15.75
N THR A 5 7.78 12.75 -14.71
CA THR A 5 9.14 13.26 -14.52
C THR A 5 10.10 12.09 -14.39
N LYS A 6 11.17 12.10 -15.20
CA LYS A 6 12.27 11.15 -15.04
C LYS A 6 13.07 11.52 -13.78
N LEU A 7 13.31 10.56 -12.90
CA LEU A 7 14.12 10.78 -11.71
C LEU A 7 15.61 10.47 -11.99
N ASN A 8 16.47 10.86 -11.05
CA ASN A 8 17.89 10.53 -11.10
C ASN A 8 18.11 9.01 -11.16
N SER A 9 19.28 8.60 -11.62
CA SER A 9 19.67 7.20 -11.66
C SER A 9 19.84 6.62 -10.25
N PHE A 10 19.56 5.33 -10.11
CA PHE A 10 19.91 4.59 -8.90
C PHE A 10 21.43 4.40 -8.77
N THR A 11 21.89 4.33 -7.52
CA THR A 11 23.23 3.85 -7.15
C THR A 11 23.13 2.41 -6.65
N GLY A 12 24.04 1.51 -7.05
CA GLY A 12 24.06 0.10 -6.58
C GLY A 12 22.97 -0.78 -7.19
N ALA A 13 22.74 -0.66 -8.51
CA ALA A 13 21.67 -1.35 -9.22
C ALA A 13 22.18 -2.57 -9.97
N ASP A 14 22.68 -3.56 -9.23
CA ASP A 14 23.06 -4.89 -9.75
C ASP A 14 22.40 -6.03 -8.95
N TYR A 15 22.50 -7.26 -9.44
CA TYR A 15 21.88 -8.42 -8.79
C TYR A 15 22.48 -8.67 -7.40
N GLY A 16 21.61 -8.86 -6.41
CA GLY A 16 22.01 -9.06 -5.01
C GLY A 16 22.35 -7.79 -4.25
N GLU A 17 22.29 -6.62 -4.90
CA GLU A 17 22.51 -5.32 -4.29
C GLU A 17 21.20 -4.65 -3.86
N LYS A 18 21.36 -3.57 -3.09
CA LYS A 18 20.28 -2.64 -2.76
C LYS A 18 20.51 -1.34 -3.54
N ALA A 19 19.67 -1.12 -4.54
CA ALA A 19 19.68 0.09 -5.32
C ALA A 19 19.03 1.23 -4.54
N THR A 20 19.69 2.37 -4.43
CA THR A 20 19.16 3.55 -3.70
C THR A 20 19.04 4.76 -4.63
N LEU A 21 17.97 5.52 -4.45
CA LEU A 21 17.69 6.77 -5.13
C LEU A 21 17.19 7.81 -4.13
N THR A 22 17.86 8.96 -4.05
CA THR A 22 17.35 10.12 -3.32
C THR A 22 16.32 10.85 -4.17
N ILE A 23 15.14 11.11 -3.59
CA ILE A 23 14.04 11.79 -4.25
C ILE A 23 14.14 13.29 -3.97
N PRO A 24 14.16 14.16 -5.01
CA PRO A 24 14.25 15.59 -4.81
C PRO A 24 12.97 16.17 -4.20
N ILE A 25 13.12 17.12 -3.29
CA ILE A 25 11.99 17.89 -2.75
C ILE A 25 11.50 18.96 -3.74
N GLY A 26 10.28 19.44 -3.55
CA GLY A 26 9.69 20.52 -4.34
C GLY A 26 8.24 20.25 -4.69
N PRO A 27 7.95 19.24 -5.53
CA PRO A 27 6.59 18.92 -5.93
C PRO A 27 5.85 18.04 -4.90
N THR A 28 4.57 17.78 -5.13
CA THR A 28 3.86 16.66 -4.51
C THR A 28 3.99 15.43 -5.41
N TYR A 29 4.42 14.30 -4.84
CA TYR A 29 4.52 13.04 -5.56
C TYR A 29 3.21 12.26 -5.47
N GLU A 30 2.66 11.86 -6.61
CA GLU A 30 1.39 11.12 -6.70
C GLU A 30 1.65 9.62 -6.86
N GLU A 31 2.63 9.25 -7.68
CA GLU A 31 2.98 7.87 -8.02
C GLU A 31 4.46 7.80 -8.39
N PHE A 32 5.11 6.67 -8.09
CA PHE A 32 6.40 6.31 -8.67
C PHE A 32 6.24 5.10 -9.62
N PHE A 33 6.98 5.09 -10.71
CA PHE A 33 7.04 3.95 -11.63
C PHE A 33 8.49 3.48 -11.72
N LEU A 34 8.72 2.20 -11.41
CA LEU A 34 9.98 1.54 -11.67
C LEU A 34 9.91 0.91 -13.06
N GLN A 35 10.72 1.42 -13.98
CA GLN A 35 10.96 0.81 -15.28
C GLN A 35 12.18 -0.10 -15.20
N THR A 36 12.00 -1.39 -15.49
CA THR A 36 13.04 -2.40 -15.27
C THR A 36 12.90 -3.63 -16.18
N ASN A 37 13.98 -4.38 -16.35
CA ASN A 37 13.96 -5.73 -16.95
C ASN A 37 13.81 -6.85 -15.91
N LEU A 38 13.67 -6.51 -14.62
CA LEU A 38 13.50 -7.47 -13.53
C LEU A 38 12.07 -8.02 -13.48
N SER A 39 11.95 -9.30 -13.09
CA SER A 39 10.66 -9.91 -12.77
C SER A 39 10.16 -9.47 -11.39
N ALA A 40 8.87 -9.67 -11.12
CA ALA A 40 8.27 -9.35 -9.82
C ALA A 40 8.97 -10.07 -8.66
N ALA A 41 9.28 -11.36 -8.83
CA ALA A 41 10.03 -12.15 -7.85
C ALA A 41 11.49 -11.68 -7.64
N GLN A 42 12.08 -10.97 -8.61
CA GLN A 42 13.43 -10.41 -8.47
C GLN A 42 13.45 -9.09 -7.70
N LEU A 43 12.32 -8.40 -7.59
CA LEU A 43 12.15 -7.22 -6.74
C LEU A 43 11.75 -7.66 -5.33
N ARG A 44 12.73 -8.01 -4.50
CA ARG A 44 12.49 -8.62 -3.18
C ARG A 44 11.88 -7.64 -2.18
N ARG A 45 12.31 -6.38 -2.24
CA ARG A 45 11.83 -5.32 -1.36
C ARG A 45 11.95 -3.98 -2.06
N VAL A 46 10.89 -3.19 -1.97
CA VAL A 46 10.82 -1.82 -2.47
C VAL A 46 10.38 -0.97 -1.29
N THR A 47 11.24 -0.07 -0.85
CA THR A 47 11.02 0.79 0.30
C THR A 47 11.03 2.25 -0.13
N LEU A 48 10.00 3.00 0.27
CA LEU A 48 10.04 4.46 0.26
C LEU A 48 10.13 4.94 1.70
N SER A 49 11.18 5.71 2.00
CA SER A 49 11.41 6.27 3.32
C SER A 49 11.28 7.79 3.31
N LEU A 50 10.71 8.33 4.38
CA LEU A 50 10.62 9.76 4.67
C LEU A 50 11.23 10.00 6.04
N ASN A 51 12.33 10.75 6.10
CA ASN A 51 13.05 11.09 7.34
C ASN A 51 13.37 9.84 8.20
N ALA A 52 13.84 8.77 7.55
CA ALA A 52 14.15 7.46 8.12
C ALA A 52 12.95 6.60 8.59
N ASP A 53 11.69 7.07 8.47
CA ASP A 53 10.52 6.18 8.57
C ASP A 53 10.24 5.55 7.20
N GLU A 54 10.23 4.21 7.13
CA GLU A 54 9.80 3.47 5.95
C GLU A 54 8.28 3.59 5.80
N ILE A 55 7.81 4.55 5.01
CA ILE A 55 6.38 4.81 4.82
C ILE A 55 5.72 3.78 3.88
N ILE A 56 6.45 3.27 2.89
CA ILE A 56 5.98 2.20 2.01
C ILE A 56 6.99 1.07 2.00
N VAL A 57 6.51 -0.15 2.17
CA VAL A 57 7.29 -1.38 2.11
C VAL A 57 6.51 -2.43 1.34
N LEU A 58 7.00 -2.78 0.15
CA LEU A 58 6.37 -3.75 -0.76
C LEU A 58 7.41 -4.68 -1.37
N ASP A 59 6.95 -5.71 -2.07
CA ASP A 59 7.75 -6.49 -3.01
C ASP A 59 7.09 -6.43 -4.41
N GLY A 60 7.75 -6.95 -5.45
CA GLY A 60 7.24 -6.87 -6.82
C GLY A 60 5.91 -7.59 -7.01
N GLU A 61 5.66 -8.69 -6.31
CA GLU A 61 4.41 -9.45 -6.38
C GLU A 61 3.26 -8.69 -5.72
N LEU A 62 3.52 -8.06 -4.58
CA LEU A 62 2.54 -7.24 -3.87
C LEU A 62 2.18 -6.00 -4.68
N ILE A 63 3.15 -5.32 -5.30
CA ILE A 63 2.88 -4.19 -6.19
C ILE A 63 1.88 -4.60 -7.28
N LYS A 64 2.15 -5.71 -7.97
CA LYS A 64 1.25 -6.24 -8.99
C LYS A 64 -0.14 -6.54 -8.39
N LYS A 65 -0.21 -7.27 -7.28
CA LYS A 65 -1.50 -7.63 -6.65
C LYS A 65 -2.34 -6.41 -6.26
N LEU A 66 -1.73 -5.35 -5.73
CA LEU A 66 -2.44 -4.12 -5.34
C LEU A 66 -3.04 -3.40 -6.57
N GLU A 67 -2.27 -3.27 -7.64
CA GLU A 67 -2.74 -2.67 -8.90
C GLU A 67 -3.85 -3.52 -9.56
N ALA A 68 -3.67 -4.84 -9.57
CA ALA A 68 -4.66 -5.77 -10.10
C ALA A 68 -5.99 -5.68 -9.34
N TYR A 69 -5.95 -5.54 -8.00
CA TYR A 69 -7.15 -5.34 -7.19
C TYR A 69 -7.92 -4.07 -7.60
N LYS A 70 -7.20 -3.00 -7.92
CA LYS A 70 -7.75 -1.73 -8.40
C LYS A 70 -8.22 -1.78 -9.86
N GLY A 71 -7.97 -2.88 -10.57
CA GLY A 71 -8.30 -3.04 -11.99
C GLY A 71 -7.38 -2.24 -12.91
N LEU A 72 -6.19 -1.88 -12.42
CA LEU A 72 -5.22 -1.09 -13.17
C LEU A 72 -4.39 -2.01 -14.06
N ALA A 73 -4.11 -1.53 -15.27
CA ALA A 73 -3.39 -2.31 -16.27
C ALA A 73 -1.94 -2.53 -15.82
N GLN A 74 -1.50 -3.78 -15.82
CA GLN A 74 -0.10 -4.12 -15.61
C GLN A 74 0.61 -4.15 -16.95
N VAL A 75 1.74 -3.45 -17.03
CA VAL A 75 2.61 -3.46 -18.20
C VAL A 75 3.93 -4.10 -17.79
N ASP A 76 4.39 -5.08 -18.56
CA ASP A 76 5.66 -5.73 -18.27
C ASP A 76 6.81 -4.73 -18.26
N GLY A 77 7.70 -4.92 -17.29
CA GLY A 77 8.81 -4.02 -17.02
C GLY A 77 8.42 -2.72 -16.30
N PHE A 78 7.17 -2.54 -15.88
CA PHE A 78 6.74 -1.41 -15.05
C PHE A 78 6.12 -1.87 -13.72
N PHE A 79 6.55 -1.25 -12.62
CA PHE A 79 5.99 -1.46 -11.29
C PHE A 79 5.59 -0.10 -10.69
N THR A 80 4.31 0.05 -10.34
CA THR A 80 3.77 1.30 -9.80
C THR A 80 3.73 1.27 -8.28
N ILE A 81 4.28 2.30 -7.63
CA ILE A 81 4.16 2.54 -6.20
C ILE A 81 3.15 3.68 -6.01
N PRO A 82 1.90 3.38 -5.61
CA PRO A 82 0.86 4.39 -5.50
C PRO A 82 0.97 5.15 -4.18
N LEU A 83 1.12 6.48 -4.23
CA LEU A 83 0.98 7.36 -3.07
C LEU A 83 -0.46 7.87 -3.00
N SER A 84 -0.89 8.46 -4.11
CA SER A 84 -2.26 8.83 -4.41
C SER A 84 -3.10 7.64 -4.85
N ASP A 85 -4.42 7.83 -4.91
CA ASP A 85 -5.31 6.78 -5.40
C ASP A 85 -6.16 7.24 -6.58
N ILE A 86 -5.73 6.82 -7.76
CA ILE A 86 -6.38 7.16 -9.02
C ILE A 86 -7.76 6.50 -9.19
N THR A 87 -8.16 5.61 -8.29
CA THR A 87 -9.50 5.00 -8.28
C THR A 87 -10.56 5.87 -7.58
N ALA A 88 -10.18 6.98 -6.96
CA ALA A 88 -11.11 7.90 -6.32
C ALA A 88 -11.99 8.63 -7.34
N LYS A 89 -13.22 8.97 -6.94
CA LYS A 89 -14.20 9.61 -7.84
C LYS A 89 -14.05 11.12 -7.94
N THR A 90 -13.44 11.75 -6.95
CA THR A 90 -13.27 13.21 -6.90
C THR A 90 -11.80 13.57 -7.05
N LYS A 91 -11.53 14.72 -7.65
CA LYS A 91 -10.16 15.24 -7.80
C LYS A 91 -9.44 15.36 -6.44
N ASN A 92 -10.16 15.81 -5.42
CA ASN A 92 -9.63 15.92 -4.06
C ASN A 92 -9.35 14.54 -3.47
N GLY A 93 -10.23 13.56 -3.70
CA GLY A 93 -10.01 12.18 -3.27
C GLY A 93 -8.78 11.54 -3.91
N VAL A 94 -8.57 11.77 -5.22
CA VAL A 94 -7.40 11.23 -5.93
C VAL A 94 -6.10 11.73 -5.30
N ARG A 95 -6.04 13.04 -5.04
CA ARG A 95 -4.83 13.73 -4.57
C ARG A 95 -4.67 13.72 -3.06
N TYR A 96 -5.64 13.17 -2.33
CA TYR A 96 -5.70 13.30 -0.88
C TYR A 96 -4.44 12.77 -0.21
N THR A 97 -3.88 11.69 -0.74
CA THR A 97 -2.77 10.95 -0.13
C THR A 97 -1.45 11.12 -0.89
N GLY A 98 -1.34 12.06 -1.81
CA GLY A 98 -0.07 12.37 -2.47
C GLY A 98 0.98 12.80 -1.44
N LEU A 99 2.23 12.38 -1.65
CA LEU A 99 3.33 12.73 -0.75
C LEU A 99 3.75 14.18 -0.99
N VAL A 100 3.28 15.08 -0.14
CA VAL A 100 3.74 16.47 -0.11
C VAL A 100 5.15 16.51 0.48
N THR A 101 6.09 17.13 -0.24
CA THR A 101 7.45 17.36 0.25
C THR A 101 7.58 18.71 0.92
N GLU A 102 8.33 18.76 2.02
CA GLU A 102 8.63 19.96 2.78
C GLU A 102 10.14 20.27 2.76
N GLY A 103 10.50 21.48 3.18
CA GLY A 103 11.91 21.87 3.29
C GLY A 103 12.62 21.03 4.34
N GLY A 104 13.75 20.43 3.98
CA GLY A 104 14.55 19.59 4.87
C GLY A 104 14.15 18.10 4.87
N ASP A 105 13.12 17.71 4.11
CA ASP A 105 12.79 16.30 3.95
C ASP A 105 13.95 15.50 3.32
N ASN A 106 14.22 14.34 3.89
CA ASN A 106 15.06 13.32 3.31
C ASN A 106 14.19 12.15 2.84
N ILE A 107 14.04 12.01 1.52
CA ILE A 107 13.21 10.99 0.90
C ILE A 107 14.09 10.06 0.09
N THR A 108 14.02 8.76 0.37
CA THR A 108 14.80 7.74 -0.35
C THR A 108 13.89 6.63 -0.86
N LEU A 109 14.12 6.21 -2.10
CA LEU A 109 13.54 5.02 -2.72
C LEU A 109 14.64 3.96 -2.81
N GLU A 110 14.41 2.83 -2.17
CA GLU A 110 15.33 1.70 -2.13
C GLU A 110 14.69 0.48 -2.79
N VAL A 111 15.47 -0.26 -3.57
CA VAL A 111 15.04 -1.49 -4.25
C VAL A 111 16.08 -2.58 -3.99
N GLU A 112 15.70 -3.60 -3.23
CA GLU A 112 16.52 -4.79 -3.01
C GLU A 112 16.29 -5.79 -4.15
N ILE A 113 17.36 -6.08 -4.88
CA ILE A 113 17.33 -6.93 -6.07
C ILE A 113 17.81 -8.32 -5.71
N ALA A 114 17.09 -9.34 -6.17
CA ALA A 114 17.48 -10.71 -5.93
C ALA A 114 18.86 -11.04 -6.54
N SER A 115 19.66 -11.85 -5.86
CA SER A 115 20.85 -12.47 -6.45
C SER A 115 20.46 -13.34 -7.64
N THR A 116 21.34 -13.43 -8.64
CA THR A 116 21.15 -14.32 -9.79
C THR A 116 22.17 -15.46 -9.77
N THR A 117 21.75 -16.64 -10.20
CA THR A 117 22.63 -17.80 -10.45
C THR A 117 22.88 -18.02 -11.94
N GLN A 118 22.28 -17.18 -12.80
CA GLN A 118 22.45 -17.28 -14.25
C GLN A 118 23.82 -16.72 -14.65
N ALA A 119 24.66 -17.57 -15.23
CA ALA A 119 26.03 -17.20 -15.62
C ALA A 119 26.10 -16.01 -16.62
N ASN A 120 25.05 -15.80 -17.42
CA ASN A 120 24.95 -14.73 -18.41
C ASN A 120 23.67 -13.90 -18.24
N ALA A 121 23.31 -13.59 -16.98
CA ALA A 121 22.16 -12.73 -16.72
C ALA A 121 22.34 -11.37 -17.44
N PRO A 122 21.29 -10.83 -18.09
CA PRO A 122 21.37 -9.49 -18.66
C PRO A 122 21.64 -8.47 -17.55
N LYS A 123 22.37 -7.39 -17.87
CA LYS A 123 22.60 -6.32 -16.90
C LYS A 123 21.27 -5.79 -16.37
N VAL A 124 21.21 -5.52 -15.06
CA VAL A 124 20.04 -4.91 -14.45
C VAL A 124 19.82 -3.52 -15.05
N GLN A 125 18.58 -3.29 -15.51
CA GLN A 125 18.10 -1.98 -15.94
C GLN A 125 17.09 -1.52 -14.90
N LEU A 126 17.33 -0.38 -14.27
CA LEU A 126 16.41 0.18 -13.28
C LEU A 126 16.40 1.70 -13.41
N GLN A 127 15.23 2.24 -13.74
CA GLN A 127 14.96 3.68 -13.84
C GLN A 127 13.66 4.00 -13.12
N ALA A 128 13.65 5.05 -12.29
CA ALA A 128 12.43 5.55 -11.68
C ALA A 128 11.86 6.74 -12.45
N TRP A 129 10.54 6.78 -12.54
CA TRP A 129 9.74 7.90 -13.00
C TRP A 129 8.76 8.29 -11.89
N ALA A 130 8.27 9.52 -11.92
CA ALA A 130 7.24 9.97 -11.01
C ALA A 130 6.13 10.74 -11.73
N THR A 131 4.88 10.52 -11.32
CA THR A 131 3.82 11.50 -11.57
C THR A 131 3.88 12.53 -10.46
N VAL A 132 4.07 13.80 -10.82
CA VAL A 132 4.13 14.90 -9.85
C VAL A 132 3.01 15.91 -10.09
N SER A 133 2.58 16.57 -9.02
CA SER A 133 1.69 17.73 -9.08
C SER A 133 2.33 18.96 -8.44
N ALA A 134 1.61 20.09 -8.50
CA ALA A 134 2.10 21.36 -7.97
C ALA A 134 2.40 21.24 -6.48
N ARG A 135 3.46 21.93 -6.03
CA ARG A 135 3.83 22.03 -4.63
C ARG A 135 2.64 22.48 -3.78
N GLN A 136 2.47 21.83 -2.62
CA GLN A 136 1.51 22.23 -1.60
C GLN A 136 2.22 22.95 -0.44
N PRO A 137 1.51 23.85 0.27
CA PRO A 137 2.12 24.67 1.32
C PRO A 137 2.49 23.87 2.58
N ALA A 138 1.77 22.78 2.86
CA ALA A 138 1.99 21.93 4.02
C ALA A 138 1.58 20.49 3.71
N ARG A 139 2.28 19.55 4.34
CA ARG A 139 1.91 18.14 4.34
C ARG A 139 0.87 17.89 5.43
N VAL A 140 -0.36 17.61 5.03
CA VAL A 140 -1.45 17.30 5.97
C VAL A 140 -1.44 15.82 6.34
N VAL A 141 -1.12 14.96 5.38
CA VAL A 141 -1.11 13.51 5.55
C VAL A 141 0.12 12.85 4.96
N VAL A 142 0.44 11.66 5.46
CA VAL A 142 1.46 10.75 4.94
C VAL A 142 0.80 9.43 4.52
N PRO A 143 0.86 9.01 3.25
CA PRO A 143 0.43 7.68 2.86
C PRO A 143 1.39 6.63 3.43
N LYS A 144 0.84 5.54 3.95
CA LYS A 144 1.64 4.39 4.39
C LYS A 144 1.12 3.09 3.77
N ILE A 145 2.04 2.22 3.38
CA ILE A 145 1.70 0.85 2.96
C ILE A 145 2.69 -0.08 3.63
N LYS A 146 2.27 -0.74 4.71
CA LYS A 146 3.14 -1.60 5.51
C LYS A 146 2.55 -3.00 5.66
N LYS A 147 3.44 -3.97 5.82
CA LYS A 147 3.08 -5.36 6.13
C LYS A 147 2.96 -5.55 7.65
N GLN A 148 1.88 -6.16 8.08
CA GLN A 148 1.68 -6.69 9.42
C GLN A 148 1.38 -8.18 9.32
N THR A 149 1.39 -8.90 10.43
CA THR A 149 1.13 -10.35 10.44
C THR A 149 0.24 -10.66 11.62
N MET A 150 -0.87 -11.35 11.38
CA MET A 150 -1.65 -11.96 12.45
C MET A 150 -1.32 -13.44 12.56
N GLN A 151 -1.34 -13.97 13.79
CA GLN A 151 -1.33 -15.41 14.01
C GLN A 151 -2.70 -15.99 13.69
N ALA A 152 -2.72 -17.18 13.09
CA ALA A 152 -3.93 -17.82 12.61
C ALA A 152 -3.90 -19.34 12.84
N SER A 153 -3.72 -19.74 14.09
CA SER A 153 -3.61 -21.14 14.55
C SER A 153 -4.97 -21.81 14.81
N SER A 154 -6.08 -21.07 14.66
CA SER A 154 -7.45 -21.54 14.84
C SER A 154 -8.28 -21.29 13.57
N THR A 155 -9.54 -21.72 13.57
CA THR A 155 -10.54 -21.33 12.54
C THR A 155 -11.23 -20.01 12.86
N GLU A 156 -11.10 -19.51 14.09
CA GLU A 156 -11.50 -18.16 14.49
C GLU A 156 -10.30 -17.51 15.17
N ASN A 157 -9.80 -16.44 14.56
CA ASN A 157 -8.54 -15.81 14.94
C ASN A 157 -8.77 -14.32 15.20
N GLU A 158 -8.12 -13.79 16.23
CA GLU A 158 -8.24 -12.40 16.62
C GLU A 158 -6.94 -11.66 16.32
N PHE A 159 -7.06 -10.43 15.81
CA PHE A 159 -5.95 -9.53 15.56
C PHE A 159 -6.26 -8.17 16.19
N LEU A 160 -5.46 -7.79 17.18
CA LEU A 160 -5.60 -6.55 17.96
C LEU A 160 -4.40 -5.60 17.77
N ASP A 161 -3.35 -6.05 17.07
CA ASP A 161 -2.07 -5.32 16.98
C ASP A 161 -2.03 -4.32 15.81
N LEU A 162 -3.19 -3.95 15.25
CA LEU A 162 -3.24 -2.92 14.22
C LEU A 162 -2.70 -1.61 14.80
N VAL A 163 -1.65 -1.07 14.18
CA VAL A 163 -1.19 0.30 14.44
C VAL A 163 -2.37 1.26 14.30
N SER A 164 -2.76 1.87 15.41
CA SER A 164 -4.03 2.58 15.55
C SER A 164 -3.87 3.86 16.36
N GLY A 165 -4.82 4.78 16.21
CA GLY A 165 -4.83 6.05 16.93
C GLY A 165 -5.72 7.10 16.27
N PRO A 166 -5.91 8.26 16.92
CA PRO A 166 -6.76 9.35 16.41
C PRO A 166 -6.30 9.90 15.06
N LEU A 167 -5.01 9.77 14.75
CA LEU A 167 -4.40 10.27 13.52
C LEU A 167 -4.13 9.16 12.49
N GLN A 168 -4.50 7.91 12.79
CA GLN A 168 -4.26 6.76 11.92
C GLN A 168 -5.58 6.32 11.28
N LEU A 169 -5.62 6.34 9.95
CA LEU A 169 -6.78 5.97 9.17
C LEU A 169 -6.42 4.85 8.20
N VAL A 170 -7.29 3.86 8.04
CA VAL A 170 -7.09 2.75 7.10
C VAL A 170 -7.84 3.02 5.80
N ARG A 171 -7.10 2.92 4.68
CA ARG A 171 -7.66 2.90 3.33
C ARG A 171 -8.14 1.51 2.99
N ARG A 172 -7.26 0.51 3.13
CA ARG A 172 -7.50 -0.90 2.78
C ARG A 172 -6.64 -1.83 3.60
N MET A 173 -7.12 -3.05 3.79
CA MET A 173 -6.33 -4.16 4.30
C MET A 173 -6.47 -5.37 3.38
N HIS A 174 -5.34 -6.00 3.06
CA HIS A 174 -5.27 -7.16 2.18
C HIS A 174 -4.72 -8.34 2.99
N PHE A 175 -5.60 -9.22 3.45
CA PHE A 175 -5.25 -10.41 4.21
C PHE A 175 -4.85 -11.51 3.24
N LEU A 176 -3.59 -11.95 3.28
CA LEU A 176 -3.01 -12.86 2.28
C LEU A 176 -3.28 -14.33 2.63
N SER A 177 -4.55 -14.74 2.53
CA SER A 177 -4.97 -16.15 2.59
C SER A 177 -6.26 -16.39 1.80
N ASP A 178 -6.33 -17.53 1.12
CA ASP A 178 -7.53 -18.07 0.46
C ASP A 178 -8.49 -18.72 1.45
N GLU A 179 -8.02 -19.16 2.61
CA GLU A 179 -8.83 -19.87 3.61
C GLU A 179 -9.81 -18.96 4.36
N ILE A 180 -9.64 -17.65 4.30
CA ILE A 180 -10.51 -16.68 4.98
C ILE A 180 -11.89 -16.67 4.30
N HIS A 181 -12.95 -16.87 5.07
CA HIS A 181 -14.32 -16.79 4.57
C HIS A 181 -15.15 -15.68 5.22
N THR A 182 -14.76 -15.17 6.40
CA THR A 182 -15.47 -14.09 7.11
C THR A 182 -14.48 -13.16 7.80
N LEU A 183 -14.80 -11.86 7.77
CA LEU A 183 -14.14 -10.84 8.57
C LEU A 183 -15.19 -10.09 9.41
N GLN A 184 -14.91 -9.98 10.71
CA GLN A 184 -15.65 -9.14 11.62
C GLN A 184 -14.71 -8.13 12.26
N ILE A 185 -15.18 -6.91 12.47
CA ILE A 185 -14.41 -5.87 13.15
C ILE A 185 -15.24 -5.34 14.30
N TYR A 186 -14.65 -5.35 15.48
CA TYR A 186 -15.21 -4.80 16.71
C TYR A 186 -14.40 -3.58 17.11
N ARG A 187 -15.10 -2.52 17.50
CA ARG A 187 -14.52 -1.31 18.08
C ARG A 187 -15.26 -1.04 19.38
N ASP A 188 -14.52 -0.99 20.49
CA ASP A 188 -15.09 -0.80 21.83
C ASP A 188 -16.27 -1.74 22.09
N PHE A 189 -16.06 -3.04 21.83
CA PHE A 189 -17.06 -4.12 21.95
C PHE A 189 -18.28 -4.03 21.02
N VAL A 190 -18.35 -3.02 20.15
CA VAL A 190 -19.41 -2.86 19.15
C VAL A 190 -18.93 -3.42 17.82
N LYS A 191 -19.73 -4.31 17.22
CA LYS A 191 -19.45 -4.81 15.87
C LYS A 191 -19.70 -3.71 14.85
N VAL A 192 -18.63 -3.20 14.24
CA VAL A 192 -18.69 -2.13 13.23
C VAL A 192 -18.63 -2.65 11.80
N TYR A 193 -18.24 -3.92 11.63
CA TYR A 193 -18.18 -4.59 10.34
C TYR A 193 -18.40 -6.09 10.48
N ASP A 194 -19.17 -6.68 9.56
CA ASP A 194 -19.44 -8.12 9.49
C ASP A 194 -19.70 -8.48 8.03
N ALA A 195 -18.77 -9.20 7.40
CA ALA A 195 -18.92 -9.58 6.00
C ALA A 195 -18.28 -10.95 5.70
N THR A 196 -18.97 -11.70 4.85
CA THR A 196 -18.43 -12.92 4.24
C THR A 196 -17.67 -12.59 2.96
N ARG A 197 -16.80 -13.50 2.53
CA ARG A 197 -16.07 -13.39 1.25
C ARG A 197 -17.02 -13.21 0.07
N ALA A 198 -18.12 -13.95 0.05
CA ALA A 198 -19.09 -13.87 -1.04
C ALA A 198 -19.75 -12.49 -1.14
N LEU A 199 -20.07 -11.87 0.00
CA LEU A 199 -20.62 -10.51 0.05
C LEU A 199 -19.60 -9.49 -0.45
N GLU A 200 -18.36 -9.56 0.03
CA GLU A 200 -17.31 -8.61 -0.37
C GLU A 200 -16.89 -8.76 -1.82
N ASP A 201 -16.80 -9.98 -2.36
CA ASP A 201 -16.51 -10.19 -3.78
C ASP A 201 -17.63 -9.59 -4.67
N MET A 202 -18.90 -9.75 -4.29
CA MET A 202 -20.01 -9.11 -4.98
C MET A 202 -19.91 -7.57 -4.92
N ARG A 203 -19.64 -7.00 -3.74
CA ARG A 203 -19.49 -5.54 -3.57
C ARG A 203 -18.29 -5.01 -4.36
N ALA A 204 -17.18 -5.74 -4.38
CA ALA A 204 -15.98 -5.42 -5.14
C ALA A 204 -16.29 -5.32 -6.64
N LYS A 205 -16.92 -6.36 -7.20
CA LYS A 205 -17.35 -6.37 -8.61
C LYS A 205 -18.25 -5.17 -8.95
N ARG A 206 -19.23 -4.85 -8.09
CA ARG A 206 -20.12 -3.70 -8.28
C ARG A 206 -19.38 -2.36 -8.30
N ASN A 207 -18.25 -2.25 -7.59
CA ASN A 207 -17.45 -1.03 -7.49
C ASN A 207 -16.17 -1.07 -8.35
N ARG A 208 -16.08 -1.98 -9.32
CA ARG A 208 -14.91 -2.13 -10.21
C ARG A 208 -13.63 -2.35 -9.42
N ARG A 209 -13.70 -3.27 -8.46
CA ARG A 209 -12.56 -3.90 -7.80
C ARG A 209 -12.52 -5.36 -8.23
N PHE A 210 -11.31 -5.90 -8.35
CA PHE A 210 -11.07 -7.22 -8.92
C PHE A 210 -10.44 -8.09 -7.85
N TRP A 211 -11.22 -9.02 -7.32
CA TRP A 211 -10.80 -9.85 -6.21
C TRP A 211 -9.61 -10.75 -6.59
N GLN A 212 -8.51 -10.68 -5.84
CA GLN A 212 -7.31 -11.46 -6.14
C GLN A 212 -7.37 -12.84 -5.47
N ALA A 213 -6.87 -13.87 -6.16
CA ALA A 213 -6.72 -15.20 -5.58
C ALA A 213 -5.76 -15.14 -4.38
N GLY A 214 -6.02 -15.97 -3.35
CA GLY A 214 -5.18 -16.00 -2.14
C GLY A 214 -5.29 -14.77 -1.26
N CYS A 215 -6.32 -13.93 -1.43
CA CYS A 215 -6.50 -12.73 -0.61
C CYS A 215 -7.95 -12.52 -0.16
N PHE A 216 -8.14 -11.97 1.04
CA PHE A 216 -9.37 -11.34 1.48
C PHE A 216 -9.15 -9.84 1.64
N HIS A 217 -10.02 -9.01 1.08
CA HIS A 217 -9.90 -7.56 1.12
C HIS A 217 -10.90 -6.93 2.08
N PHE A 218 -10.42 -6.01 2.90
CA PHE A 218 -11.24 -5.01 3.57
C PHE A 218 -10.97 -3.66 2.92
N ASP A 219 -11.96 -3.12 2.20
CA ASP A 219 -11.87 -1.86 1.45
C ASP A 219 -13.03 -0.94 1.84
N PRO A 220 -12.90 -0.19 2.95
CA PRO A 220 -13.93 0.74 3.40
C PRO A 220 -14.23 1.84 2.36
N ILE A 221 -13.21 2.25 1.58
CA ILE A 221 -13.30 3.27 0.52
C ILE A 221 -13.64 2.69 -0.86
N MET A 222 -14.15 1.45 -0.92
CA MET A 222 -14.41 0.73 -2.18
C MET A 222 -15.31 1.50 -3.15
N ARG A 223 -16.21 2.36 -2.66
CA ARG A 223 -17.10 3.16 -3.50
C ARG A 223 -16.43 4.38 -4.12
N GLY A 224 -15.18 4.67 -3.74
CA GLY A 224 -14.36 5.74 -4.30
C GLY A 224 -14.50 7.10 -3.61
N PHE A 225 -15.13 7.16 -2.43
CA PHE A 225 -15.24 8.38 -1.61
C PHE A 225 -14.18 8.38 -0.51
N TYR A 226 -12.98 8.81 -0.87
CA TYR A 226 -11.79 8.59 -0.04
C TYR A 226 -11.85 9.33 1.29
N ILE A 227 -12.14 10.63 1.28
CA ILE A 227 -12.06 11.44 2.49
C ILE A 227 -13.11 10.97 3.52
N ASP A 228 -14.31 10.63 3.06
CA ASP A 228 -15.46 10.34 3.94
C ASP A 228 -15.52 8.87 4.40
N GLU A 229 -14.97 7.93 3.64
CA GLU A 229 -15.09 6.49 3.91
C GLU A 229 -13.81 5.86 4.46
N LEU A 230 -12.79 6.65 4.84
CA LEU A 230 -11.61 6.14 5.54
C LEU A 230 -12.01 5.47 6.86
N PHE A 231 -11.44 4.31 7.14
CA PHE A 231 -11.74 3.59 8.37
C PHE A 231 -10.94 4.18 9.54
N THR A 232 -11.66 4.72 10.53
CA THR A 232 -11.06 5.25 11.75
C THR A 232 -10.50 4.13 12.62
N THR A 233 -9.27 4.27 13.09
CA THR A 233 -8.65 3.27 13.99
C THR A 233 -8.69 3.68 15.46
N ALA A 234 -9.07 4.94 15.74
CA ALA A 234 -9.27 5.45 17.09
C ALA A 234 -10.32 4.63 17.85
N HIS A 235 -10.01 4.28 19.09
CA HIS A 235 -10.85 3.50 19.99
C HIS A 235 -10.45 3.80 21.44
N ASN A 236 -11.32 3.49 22.40
CA ASN A 236 -11.04 3.71 23.83
C ASN A 236 -10.54 2.45 24.54
N SER A 237 -11.04 1.28 24.14
CA SER A 237 -10.79 0.00 24.81
C SER A 237 -10.17 -1.02 23.86
N GLU A 238 -10.81 -1.28 22.72
CA GLU A 238 -10.28 -2.24 21.75
C GLU A 238 -10.63 -1.90 20.30
N LEU A 239 -9.73 -2.28 19.39
CA LEU A 239 -10.01 -2.45 17.99
C LEU A 239 -9.59 -3.86 17.59
N LYS A 240 -10.58 -4.72 17.37
CA LYS A 240 -10.36 -6.16 17.19
C LYS A 240 -10.89 -6.63 15.84
N PHE A 241 -10.03 -7.31 15.10
CA PHE A 241 -10.38 -7.99 13.86
C PHE A 241 -10.52 -9.49 14.14
N THR A 242 -11.72 -10.03 13.94
CA THR A 242 -11.96 -11.47 14.02
C THR A 242 -12.03 -12.05 12.60
N VAL A 243 -11.04 -12.86 12.25
CA VAL A 243 -10.89 -13.50 10.93
C VAL A 243 -11.21 -14.97 11.06
N LYS A 244 -12.22 -15.42 10.31
CA LYS A 244 -12.62 -16.84 10.28
C LYS A 244 -12.09 -17.53 9.03
N THR A 245 -11.45 -18.68 9.23
CA THR A 245 -10.81 -19.49 8.20
C THR A 245 -11.38 -20.91 8.17
N ASN A 246 -11.36 -21.56 7.00
CA ASN A 246 -11.84 -22.96 6.88
C ASN A 246 -10.97 -23.94 7.68
N LYS A 247 -9.69 -23.61 7.88
CA LYS A 247 -8.70 -24.38 8.64
C LYS A 247 -7.65 -23.46 9.25
N PRO A 248 -6.88 -23.91 10.25
CA PRO A 248 -5.69 -23.21 10.72
C PRO A 248 -4.66 -23.01 9.60
N VAL A 249 -4.05 -21.82 9.53
CA VAL A 249 -3.05 -21.46 8.50
C VAL A 249 -1.72 -20.97 9.09
N GLY A 250 -1.58 -20.99 10.42
CA GLY A 250 -0.37 -20.59 11.14
C GLY A 250 -0.25 -19.08 11.26
N SER A 251 -0.10 -18.36 10.14
CA SER A 251 -0.08 -16.91 10.11
C SER A 251 -0.71 -16.35 8.84
N ILE A 252 -1.31 -15.18 8.93
CA ILE A 252 -1.87 -14.44 7.80
C ILE A 252 -1.13 -13.10 7.72
N PRO A 253 -0.29 -12.91 6.69
CA PRO A 253 0.24 -11.58 6.40
C PRO A 253 -0.87 -10.62 5.96
N ILE A 254 -0.76 -9.36 6.36
CA ILE A 254 -1.73 -8.31 6.09
C ILE A 254 -0.99 -7.14 5.48
N ILE A 255 -1.35 -6.73 4.27
CA ILE A 255 -0.89 -5.45 3.72
C ILE A 255 -1.89 -4.38 4.12
N VAL A 256 -1.42 -3.37 4.85
CA VAL A 256 -2.23 -2.26 5.34
C VAL A 256 -1.90 -1.01 4.54
N GLU A 257 -2.82 -0.58 3.67
CA GLU A 257 -2.81 0.76 3.10
C GLU A 257 -3.45 1.71 4.13
N SER A 258 -2.69 2.64 4.69
CA SER A 258 -3.14 3.61 5.68
C SER A 258 -2.71 5.04 5.34
N VAL A 259 -3.24 5.97 6.11
CA VAL A 259 -2.92 7.39 6.05
C VAL A 259 -2.71 7.87 7.48
N GLU A 260 -1.59 8.53 7.71
CA GLU A 260 -1.32 9.23 8.96
C GLU A 260 -1.57 10.73 8.77
N VAL A 261 -2.40 11.31 9.63
CA VAL A 261 -2.60 12.77 9.69
C VAL A 261 -1.47 13.37 10.52
N VAL A 262 -0.65 14.23 9.91
CA VAL A 262 0.52 14.85 10.57
C VAL A 262 0.32 16.32 10.92
N ARG A 263 -0.72 16.96 10.36
CA ARG A 263 -1.14 18.33 10.67
C ARG A 263 -2.64 18.39 10.93
N PRO A 264 -3.12 17.86 12.09
CA PRO A 264 -4.54 17.86 12.41
C PRO A 264 -5.13 19.26 12.58
N ASP A 265 -4.29 20.27 12.79
CA ASP A 265 -4.67 21.68 12.83
C ASP A 265 -5.08 22.27 11.46
N LEU A 266 -4.82 21.55 10.37
CA LEU A 266 -5.11 21.97 8.99
C LEU A 266 -6.19 21.11 8.30
N VAL A 267 -6.84 20.20 9.04
CA VAL A 267 -7.89 19.29 8.54
C VAL A 267 -9.27 19.88 8.78
#